data_AF-A0A7H8NGC6-F1
#
_entry.id   AF-A0A7H8NGC6-F1
#
_cell.length_a   1.000
_cell.length_b   1.000
_cell.length_c   1.000
_cell.angle_alpha   90.00
_cell.angle_beta   90.00
_cell.angle_gamma   90.00
#
_symmetry.space_group_name_H-M   'P 1'
#
loop_
_entity.id
_entity.type
_entity.pdbx_description
1 polymer ?
#
loop_
_entity_poly.entity_id
_entity_poly.type
_entity_poly.pdbx_seq_one_letter_code
_entity_poly.pdbx_strand_id
1 'polypeptide(L)'
;MTFTNEEAADQQASITRLLIHHVHAPLVDGHYLRGILPVPPPAATVRVAVGDLATHTPQESIAYEIPLGEIDDPLTAYEVTGILRAVLSGTSAFSLSSSPSSTMGMPLIHVDPKMLQIPAPTQDDEALRILRSLAQPFTEDEPLPRLRGFIFLEENRLRLYVDSDESLDVIAVDVRPLGAVTAVVAALPSLITEQERAKVDAADPHCSAVIDLTDW
;
A
#
# COMPACT_ATOMS: atom_id res chain seq x y z
N MET A 1 21.13 4.16 -9.54
CA MET A 1 21.07 2.68 -9.74
C MET A 1 19.61 2.22 -9.62
N THR A 2 19.24 1.04 -10.11
CA THR A 2 17.86 0.50 -9.96
C THR A 2 17.74 -0.28 -8.66
N PHE A 3 16.63 -0.11 -7.93
CA PHE A 3 16.32 -0.85 -6.69
C PHE A 3 16.57 -2.36 -6.84
N THR A 4 17.20 -2.96 -5.84
CA THR A 4 17.10 -4.39 -5.59
C THR A 4 15.67 -4.73 -5.10
N ASN A 5 15.29 -6.01 -5.17
CA ASN A 5 13.97 -6.45 -4.69
C ASN A 5 13.77 -6.18 -3.20
N GLU A 6 14.85 -6.27 -2.41
CA GLU A 6 14.84 -6.02 -0.96
C GLU A 6 14.69 -4.52 -0.65
N GLU A 7 15.46 -3.64 -1.31
CA GLU A 7 15.32 -2.20 -1.11
C GLU A 7 13.95 -1.68 -1.57
N ALA A 8 13.41 -2.21 -2.68
CA ALA A 8 12.05 -1.91 -3.11
C ALA A 8 11.03 -2.39 -2.06
N ALA A 9 11.38 -3.44 -1.32
CA ALA A 9 10.54 -3.99 -0.28
C ALA A 9 10.47 -3.15 0.98
N ASP A 10 11.63 -2.73 1.49
CA ASP A 10 11.74 -1.82 2.61
C ASP A 10 11.06 -0.48 2.29
N GLN A 11 11.30 0.05 1.09
CA GLN A 11 10.69 1.31 0.68
C GLN A 11 9.16 1.22 0.67
N GLN A 12 8.63 0.13 0.11
CA GLN A 12 7.20 -0.14 0.06
C GLN A 12 6.58 -0.30 1.47
N ALA A 13 7.26 -1.01 2.38
CA ALA A 13 6.81 -1.18 3.76
C ALA A 13 6.81 0.15 4.53
N SER A 14 7.86 0.96 4.34
CA SER A 14 7.99 2.31 4.91
C SER A 14 6.87 3.24 4.43
N ILE A 15 6.59 3.26 3.12
CA ILE A 15 5.45 3.99 2.55
C ILE A 15 4.14 3.49 3.18
N THR A 16 3.93 2.18 3.23
CA THR A 16 2.72 1.59 3.80
C THR A 16 2.49 2.05 5.23
N ARG A 17 3.48 1.86 6.10
CA ARG A 17 3.45 2.23 7.52
C ARG A 17 3.08 3.70 7.74
N LEU A 18 3.58 4.58 6.90
CA LEU A 18 3.30 6.01 7.04
C LEU A 18 1.92 6.36 6.47
N LEU A 19 1.51 5.78 5.35
CA LEU A 19 0.23 6.13 4.73
C LEU A 19 -1.01 5.56 5.45
N ILE A 20 -0.89 4.49 6.26
CA ILE A 20 -2.07 3.82 6.88
C ILE A 20 -3.02 4.75 7.65
N HIS A 21 -2.53 5.88 8.20
CA HIS A 21 -3.40 6.81 8.91
C HIS A 21 -4.49 7.43 8.01
N HIS A 22 -4.25 7.48 6.69
CA HIS A 22 -5.21 7.96 5.71
C HIS A 22 -6.36 6.98 5.42
N VAL A 23 -6.38 5.81 6.08
CA VAL A 23 -7.56 4.93 6.10
C VAL A 23 -8.74 5.64 6.79
N HIS A 24 -8.45 6.44 7.82
CA HIS A 24 -9.45 7.19 8.59
C HIS A 24 -9.33 8.71 8.45
N ALA A 25 -8.18 9.24 8.04
CA ALA A 25 -8.00 10.65 7.74
C ALA A 25 -8.05 10.91 6.23
N PRO A 26 -8.80 11.90 5.74
CA PRO A 26 -8.84 12.18 4.31
C PRO A 26 -7.47 12.62 3.78
N LEU A 27 -7.14 12.25 2.54
CA LEU A 27 -6.01 12.76 1.78
C LEU A 27 -6.27 14.21 1.36
N VAL A 28 -7.39 14.42 0.65
CA VAL A 28 -7.93 15.71 0.20
C VAL A 28 -9.39 15.52 -0.25
N ASP A 29 -10.24 16.53 -0.06
CA ASP A 29 -11.62 16.58 -0.58
C ASP A 29 -12.48 15.32 -0.31
N GLY A 30 -12.30 14.69 0.85
CA GLY A 30 -13.06 13.49 1.23
C GLY A 30 -12.61 12.19 0.55
N HIS A 31 -11.46 12.19 -0.12
CA HIS A 31 -10.79 10.98 -0.61
C HIS A 31 -9.95 10.37 0.50
N TYR A 32 -9.94 9.05 0.59
CA TYR A 32 -9.26 8.27 1.62
C TYR A 32 -8.42 7.17 1.00
N LEU A 33 -7.43 6.71 1.76
CA LEU A 33 -6.66 5.53 1.41
C LEU A 33 -7.52 4.28 1.61
N ARG A 34 -7.63 3.45 0.57
CA ARG A 34 -8.34 2.17 0.59
C ARG A 34 -7.45 0.96 0.39
N GLY A 35 -6.24 1.19 -0.09
CA GLY A 35 -5.22 0.16 -0.10
C GLY A 35 -3.89 0.67 -0.59
N ILE A 36 -2.88 -0.14 -0.32
CA ILE A 36 -1.55 -0.03 -0.87
C ILE A 36 -1.20 -1.42 -1.37
N LEU A 37 -0.90 -1.54 -2.66
CA LEU A 37 -0.65 -2.82 -3.31
C LEU A 37 0.84 -2.88 -3.68
N PRO A 38 1.57 -3.92 -3.25
CA PRO A 38 2.94 -4.12 -3.72
C PRO A 38 2.90 -4.46 -5.21
N VAL A 39 3.87 -3.94 -5.97
CA VAL A 39 3.98 -4.29 -7.39
C VAL A 39 5.04 -5.37 -7.55
N PRO A 40 4.75 -6.46 -8.28
CA PRO A 40 5.74 -7.50 -8.51
C PRO A 40 6.99 -6.95 -9.22
N PRO A 41 8.19 -7.48 -8.89
CA PRO A 41 9.39 -7.20 -9.66
C PRO A 41 9.18 -7.49 -11.16
N PRO A 42 9.86 -6.75 -12.06
CA PRO A 42 10.95 -5.80 -11.80
C PRO A 42 10.46 -4.35 -11.59
N ALA A 43 9.16 -4.09 -11.50
CA ALA A 43 8.65 -2.73 -11.39
C ALA A 43 8.88 -2.17 -9.98
N ALA A 44 9.73 -1.14 -9.87
CA ALA A 44 9.92 -0.37 -8.65
C ALA A 44 8.84 0.72 -8.53
N THR A 45 7.59 0.32 -8.34
CA THR A 45 6.45 1.23 -8.19
C THR A 45 5.60 0.84 -6.98
N VAL A 46 4.88 1.82 -6.42
CA VAL A 46 3.84 1.62 -5.42
C VAL A 46 2.48 1.87 -6.06
N ARG A 47 1.49 1.02 -5.76
CA ARG A 47 0.10 1.26 -6.14
C ARG A 47 -0.70 1.68 -4.93
N VAL A 48 -1.38 2.81 -5.01
CA VAL A 48 -2.22 3.35 -3.96
C VAL A 48 -3.67 3.35 -4.43
N ALA A 49 -4.52 2.56 -3.78
CA ALA A 49 -5.96 2.56 -4.02
C ALA A 49 -6.64 3.65 -3.18
N VAL A 50 -7.42 4.50 -3.85
CA VAL A 50 -8.10 5.65 -3.25
C VAL A 50 -9.60 5.56 -3.56
N GLY A 51 -10.42 5.88 -2.56
CA GLY A 51 -11.89 5.92 -2.65
C GLY A 51 -12.48 6.87 -1.61
N ASP A 52 -13.80 6.88 -1.47
CA ASP A 52 -14.47 7.67 -0.42
C ASP A 52 -14.42 6.94 0.95
N LEU A 53 -15.12 7.43 1.97
CA LEU A 53 -15.15 6.76 3.29
C LEU A 53 -15.90 5.43 3.30
N ALA A 54 -16.91 5.29 2.44
CA ALA A 54 -17.82 4.14 2.40
C ALA A 54 -17.31 3.01 1.48
N THR A 55 -16.29 3.30 0.68
CA THR A 55 -15.65 2.36 -0.25
C THR A 55 -14.99 1.23 0.55
N HIS A 56 -15.45 0.00 0.36
CA HIS A 56 -14.84 -1.19 0.97
C HIS A 56 -14.55 -2.30 -0.06
N THR A 57 -14.79 -2.03 -1.34
CA THR A 57 -14.46 -2.96 -2.41
C THR A 57 -13.41 -2.34 -3.36
N PRO A 58 -12.53 -3.15 -3.97
CA PRO A 58 -11.55 -2.64 -4.91
C PRO A 58 -12.22 -1.95 -6.11
N GLN A 59 -13.33 -2.47 -6.63
CA GLN A 59 -13.97 -1.96 -7.85
C GLN A 59 -14.54 -0.54 -7.71
N GLU A 60 -14.80 -0.09 -6.49
CA GLU A 60 -15.23 1.26 -6.15
C GLU A 60 -14.06 2.24 -5.96
N SER A 61 -12.82 1.73 -5.98
CA SER A 61 -11.59 2.52 -5.82
C SER A 61 -10.88 2.77 -7.15
N ILE A 62 -9.99 3.75 -7.17
CA ILE A 62 -9.05 4.01 -8.27
C ILE A 62 -7.64 3.72 -7.76
N ALA A 63 -6.86 2.95 -8.53
CA ALA A 63 -5.47 2.64 -8.21
C ALA A 63 -4.53 3.64 -8.93
N TYR A 64 -3.68 4.32 -8.17
CA TYR A 64 -2.62 5.18 -8.69
C TYR A 64 -1.28 4.48 -8.57
N GLU A 65 -0.61 4.26 -9.70
CA GLU A 65 0.74 3.67 -9.74
C GLU A 65 1.78 4.77 -9.81
N ILE A 66 2.68 4.81 -8.81
CA ILE A 66 3.68 5.85 -8.62
C ILE A 66 5.06 5.19 -8.58
N PRO A 67 6.03 5.64 -9.40
CA PRO A 67 7.41 5.13 -9.34
C PRO A 67 8.06 5.41 -7.99
N LEU A 68 8.80 4.44 -7.43
CA LEU A 68 9.53 4.57 -6.17
C LEU A 68 10.76 5.50 -6.25
N GLY A 69 11.03 6.10 -7.41
CA GLY A 69 12.18 6.97 -7.63
C GLY A 69 13.46 6.20 -8.01
N GLU A 70 14.60 6.81 -7.71
CA GLU A 70 15.92 6.21 -7.88
C GLU A 70 16.48 5.82 -6.51
N ILE A 71 17.43 4.88 -6.42
CA ILE A 71 18.01 4.47 -5.12
C ILE A 71 18.59 5.66 -4.35
N ASP A 72 19.25 6.59 -5.05
CA ASP A 72 19.93 7.73 -4.45
C ASP A 72 18.95 8.83 -3.99
N ASP A 73 17.69 8.75 -4.45
CA ASP A 73 16.61 9.70 -4.13
C ASP A 73 15.25 8.96 -4.11
N PRO A 74 15.03 8.10 -3.08
CA PRO A 74 13.86 7.23 -3.02
C PRO A 74 12.62 8.04 -2.65
N LEU A 75 11.50 7.74 -3.31
CA LEU A 75 10.24 8.42 -3.09
C LEU A 75 9.74 8.19 -1.66
N THR A 76 9.65 9.25 -0.87
CA THR A 76 9.18 9.19 0.51
C THR A 76 7.65 9.10 0.60
N ALA A 77 7.15 8.58 1.72
CA ALA A 77 5.72 8.54 2.01
C ALA A 77 5.04 9.93 1.99
N TYR A 78 5.76 10.97 2.40
CA TYR A 78 5.25 12.35 2.38
C TYR A 78 5.11 12.86 0.95
N GLU A 79 6.07 12.53 0.07
CA GLU A 79 5.97 12.86 -1.36
C GLU A 79 4.86 12.07 -2.05
N VAL A 80 4.65 10.79 -1.72
CA VAL A 80 3.48 10.03 -2.19
C VAL A 80 2.18 10.75 -1.81
N THR A 81 2.09 11.22 -0.56
CA THR A 81 0.90 11.98 -0.10
C THR A 81 0.71 13.28 -0.89
N GLY A 82 1.79 14.03 -1.12
CA GLY A 82 1.77 15.25 -1.92
C GLY A 82 1.35 15.00 -3.38
N ILE A 83 1.87 13.94 -3.99
CA ILE A 83 1.50 13.47 -5.34
C ILE A 83 0.01 13.16 -5.39
N LEU A 84 -0.50 12.35 -4.46
CA LEU A 84 -1.92 11.99 -4.41
C LEU A 84 -2.80 13.22 -4.25
N ARG A 85 -2.44 14.17 -3.38
CA ARG A 85 -3.19 15.43 -3.24
C ARG A 85 -3.20 16.24 -4.53
N ALA A 86 -2.05 16.41 -5.19
CA ALA A 86 -1.95 17.13 -6.46
C ALA A 86 -2.87 16.52 -7.53
N VAL A 87 -2.88 15.17 -7.58
CA VAL A 87 -3.65 14.37 -8.50
C VAL A 87 -5.15 14.50 -8.24
N LEU A 88 -5.57 14.33 -7.00
CA LEU A 88 -6.97 14.31 -6.58
C LEU A 88 -7.60 15.71 -6.63
N SER A 89 -6.82 16.78 -6.38
CA SER A 89 -7.28 18.17 -6.54
C SER A 89 -7.42 18.62 -8.01
N GLY A 90 -7.14 17.74 -8.98
CA GLY A 90 -7.28 18.06 -10.41
C GLY A 90 -6.23 19.01 -10.96
N THR A 91 -5.07 19.11 -10.29
CA THR A 91 -4.00 20.07 -10.63
C THR A 91 -3.20 19.64 -11.87
N SER A 92 -3.48 18.48 -12.45
CA SER A 92 -2.69 17.89 -13.53
C SER A 92 -3.55 17.17 -14.56
N ALA A 93 -3.26 17.40 -15.84
CA ALA A 93 -3.82 16.65 -16.95
C ALA A 93 -3.14 15.28 -17.04
N PHE A 94 -3.86 14.22 -16.65
CA PHE A 94 -3.38 12.85 -16.82
C PHE A 94 -3.46 12.42 -18.27
N SER A 95 -2.36 11.85 -18.79
CA SER A 95 -2.42 11.07 -20.02
C SER A 95 -3.01 9.70 -19.67
N LEU A 96 -4.34 9.60 -19.68
CA LEU A 96 -5.00 8.30 -19.77
C LEU A 96 -4.44 7.62 -21.03
N SER A 97 -3.65 6.56 -20.85
CA SER A 97 -3.19 5.77 -21.99
C SER A 97 -4.41 5.28 -22.76
N SER A 98 -4.28 5.14 -24.08
CA SER A 98 -5.39 4.79 -25.00
C SER A 98 -6.01 3.41 -24.76
N SER A 99 -5.60 2.70 -23.69
CA SER A 99 -6.20 1.45 -23.21
C SER A 99 -6.32 1.54 -21.69
N PRO A 100 -7.53 1.44 -21.11
CA PRO A 100 -7.70 1.49 -19.67
C PRO A 100 -7.03 0.25 -19.05
N SER A 101 -5.87 0.44 -18.42
CA SER A 101 -5.28 -0.60 -17.57
C SER A 101 -6.14 -0.74 -16.31
N SER A 102 -6.21 -1.96 -15.79
CA SER A 102 -6.93 -2.25 -14.54
C SER A 102 -6.18 -3.29 -13.73
N THR A 103 -6.38 -3.27 -12.41
CA THR A 103 -5.80 -4.26 -11.49
C THR A 103 -6.83 -4.59 -10.42
N MET A 104 -7.11 -5.88 -10.19
CA MET A 104 -8.18 -6.34 -9.29
C MET A 104 -9.54 -5.65 -9.52
N GLY A 105 -9.83 -5.25 -10.77
CA GLY A 105 -11.05 -4.51 -11.12
C GLY A 105 -11.03 -3.00 -10.85
N MET A 106 -9.96 -2.46 -10.26
CA MET A 106 -9.73 -1.01 -10.15
C MET A 106 -9.24 -0.45 -11.48
N PRO A 107 -9.73 0.72 -11.93
CA PRO A 107 -9.04 1.52 -12.92
C PRO A 107 -7.63 1.87 -12.43
N LEU A 108 -6.62 1.69 -13.30
CA LEU A 108 -5.22 1.96 -12.97
C LEU A 108 -4.76 3.24 -13.68
N ILE A 109 -4.27 4.21 -12.91
CA ILE A 109 -3.71 5.47 -13.40
C ILE A 109 -2.21 5.48 -13.12
N HIS A 110 -1.40 5.49 -14.17
CA HIS A 110 0.05 5.68 -14.04
C HIS A 110 0.35 7.16 -13.83
N VAL A 111 1.05 7.48 -12.74
CA VAL A 111 1.39 8.84 -12.35
C VAL A 111 2.86 9.07 -12.67
N ASP A 112 3.16 10.13 -13.44
CA ASP A 112 4.51 10.64 -13.59
C ASP A 112 4.70 11.85 -12.67
N PRO A 113 5.44 11.71 -11.55
CA PRO A 113 5.64 12.81 -10.61
C PRO A 113 6.28 14.06 -11.24
N LYS A 114 7.06 13.90 -12.33
CA LYS A 114 7.73 15.03 -13.00
C LYS A 114 6.75 15.94 -13.75
N MET A 115 5.55 15.44 -14.05
CA MET A 115 4.50 16.18 -14.73
C MET A 115 3.55 16.90 -13.76
N LEU A 116 3.76 16.73 -12.44
CA LEU A 116 2.89 17.27 -11.40
C LEU A 116 3.48 18.54 -10.79
N GLN A 117 2.61 19.52 -10.55
CA GLN A 117 2.91 20.57 -9.58
C GLN A 117 2.51 20.07 -8.20
N ILE A 118 3.46 19.48 -7.48
CA ILE A 118 3.23 18.97 -6.13
C ILE A 118 3.12 20.16 -5.16
N PRO A 119 2.02 20.28 -4.39
CA PRO A 119 1.89 21.34 -3.40
C PRO A 119 2.93 21.17 -2.30
N ALA A 120 3.41 22.29 -1.74
CA ALA A 120 4.31 22.23 -0.58
C ALA A 120 3.62 21.55 0.62
N PRO A 121 4.38 20.83 1.47
CA PRO A 121 3.85 20.27 2.71
C PRO A 121 3.15 21.33 3.55
N THR A 122 2.02 20.96 4.16
CA THR A 122 1.30 21.83 5.09
C THR A 122 1.95 21.83 6.47
N GLN A 123 1.56 22.77 7.33
CA GLN A 123 2.00 22.78 8.73
C GLN A 123 1.63 21.48 9.46
N ASP A 124 0.46 20.91 9.15
CA ASP A 124 -0.01 19.67 9.77
C ASP A 124 0.81 18.45 9.31
N ASP A 125 1.25 18.43 8.05
CA ASP A 125 2.14 17.37 7.53
C ASP A 125 3.49 17.40 8.26
N GLU A 126 4.08 18.58 8.44
CA GLU A 126 5.36 18.73 9.15
C GLU A 126 5.21 18.40 10.65
N ALA A 127 4.10 18.80 11.27
CA ALA A 127 3.81 18.42 12.65
C ALA A 127 3.69 16.90 12.80
N LEU A 128 2.94 16.23 11.92
CA LEU A 128 2.79 14.77 11.93
C LEU A 128 4.14 14.07 11.72
N ARG A 129 4.98 14.59 10.81
CA ARG A 129 6.33 14.09 10.57
C ARG A 129 7.16 14.10 11.85
N ILE A 130 7.22 15.25 12.54
CA ILE A 130 7.97 15.39 13.80
C ILE A 130 7.42 14.44 14.88
N LEU A 131 6.09 14.43 15.07
CA LEU A 131 5.45 13.61 16.10
C LEU A 131 5.70 12.12 15.88
N ARG A 132 5.61 11.64 14.64
CA ARG A 132 5.88 10.24 14.31
C ARG A 132 7.34 9.87 14.50
N SER A 133 8.28 10.71 14.06
CA SER A 133 9.71 10.45 14.24
C SER A 133 10.08 10.28 15.71
N LEU A 134 9.37 10.93 16.63
CA LEU A 134 9.58 10.81 18.08
C LEU A 134 8.80 9.65 18.71
N ALA A 135 7.56 9.41 18.28
CA ALA A 135 6.70 8.35 18.85
C ALA A 135 7.06 6.95 18.33
N GLN A 136 7.61 6.86 17.13
CA GLN A 136 7.99 5.63 16.45
C GLN A 136 9.33 5.84 15.75
N PRO A 137 10.43 5.90 16.51
CA PRO A 137 11.76 6.06 15.93
C PRO A 137 12.08 4.88 15.01
N PHE A 138 12.97 5.13 14.05
CA PHE A 138 13.54 4.07 13.23
C PHE A 138 14.21 3.02 14.11
N THR A 139 13.88 1.75 13.88
CA THR A 139 14.49 0.59 14.53
C THR A 139 15.18 -0.25 13.45
N GLU A 140 16.36 -0.79 13.74
CA GLU A 140 17.05 -1.71 12.80
C GLU A 140 16.25 -3.00 12.61
N ASP A 141 15.55 -3.44 13.67
CA ASP A 141 14.64 -4.59 13.61
C ASP A 141 13.25 -4.13 13.17
N GLU A 142 12.86 -4.46 11.93
CA GLU A 142 11.49 -4.28 11.45
C GLU A 142 10.55 -5.37 12.02
N PRO A 143 9.26 -5.05 12.24
CA PRO A 143 8.30 -6.05 12.69
C PRO A 143 8.14 -7.17 11.66
N LEU A 144 8.24 -8.41 12.12
CA LEU A 144 7.98 -9.61 11.32
C LEU A 144 6.57 -10.17 11.64
N PRO A 145 5.74 -10.47 10.62
CA PRO A 145 6.04 -10.28 9.20
C PRO A 145 5.95 -8.82 8.75
N ARG A 146 6.72 -8.45 7.71
CA ARG A 146 6.77 -7.08 7.19
C ARG A 146 5.53 -6.80 6.36
N LEU A 147 4.80 -5.74 6.71
CA LEU A 147 3.59 -5.32 6.01
C LEU A 147 3.94 -4.48 4.77
N ARG A 148 3.77 -5.07 3.59
CA ARG A 148 4.02 -4.46 2.28
C ARG A 148 2.84 -3.69 1.71
N GLY A 149 1.65 -3.93 2.24
CA GLY A 149 0.44 -3.32 1.74
C GLY A 149 -0.82 -3.91 2.37
N PHE A 150 -1.96 -3.39 1.96
CA PHE A 150 -3.29 -3.90 2.30
C PHE A 150 -4.32 -3.45 1.27
N ILE A 151 -5.50 -4.08 1.25
CA ILE A 151 -6.65 -3.62 0.48
C ILE A 151 -7.95 -4.07 1.14
N PHE A 152 -8.96 -3.20 1.17
CA PHE A 152 -10.32 -3.61 1.55
C PHE A 152 -10.94 -4.42 0.41
N LEU A 153 -11.44 -5.62 0.73
CA LEU A 153 -12.12 -6.50 -0.22
C LEU A 153 -13.65 -6.40 -0.10
N GLU A 154 -14.16 -6.21 1.12
CA GLU A 154 -15.57 -5.98 1.46
C GLU A 154 -15.66 -5.34 2.87
N GLU A 155 -16.87 -4.98 3.31
CA GLU A 155 -17.14 -4.23 4.57
C GLU A 155 -16.46 -4.81 5.83
N ASN A 156 -16.20 -6.11 5.86
CA ASN A 156 -15.49 -6.78 6.95
C ASN A 156 -14.42 -7.77 6.47
N ARG A 157 -13.75 -7.47 5.36
CA ARG A 157 -12.61 -8.27 4.89
C ARG A 157 -11.49 -7.36 4.43
N LEU A 158 -10.34 -7.53 5.06
CA LEU A 158 -9.11 -6.84 4.76
C LEU A 158 -8.11 -7.87 4.27
N ARG A 159 -7.51 -7.64 3.10
CA ARG A 159 -6.36 -8.39 2.64
C ARG A 159 -5.10 -7.65 3.06
N LEU A 160 -4.21 -8.34 3.75
CA LEU A 160 -2.87 -7.87 4.13
C LEU A 160 -1.87 -8.45 3.15
N TYR A 161 -0.94 -7.65 2.64
CA TYR A 161 0.18 -8.13 1.84
C TYR A 161 1.42 -8.12 2.72
N VAL A 162 1.96 -9.30 3.00
CA VAL A 162 3.09 -9.47 3.91
C VAL A 162 4.17 -10.32 3.27
N ASP A 163 5.41 -10.11 3.70
CA ASP A 163 6.51 -11.04 3.43
C ASP A 163 7.20 -11.43 4.75
N SER A 164 8.04 -12.47 4.69
CA SER A 164 8.77 -12.99 5.85
C SER A 164 10.25 -12.66 5.78
N ASP A 165 10.96 -12.89 6.87
CA ASP A 165 12.43 -12.87 6.92
C ASP A 165 13.07 -13.96 6.03
N GLU A 166 12.35 -15.05 5.78
CA GLU A 166 12.82 -16.17 4.94
C GLU A 166 12.61 -15.94 3.43
N SER A 167 11.65 -15.09 3.02
CA SER A 167 11.31 -14.87 1.61
C SER A 167 10.74 -13.48 1.34
N LEU A 168 11.17 -12.87 0.23
CA LEU A 168 10.59 -11.63 -0.32
C LEU A 168 9.30 -11.87 -1.12
N ASP A 169 8.85 -13.12 -1.26
CA ASP A 169 7.59 -13.44 -1.92
C ASP A 169 6.43 -12.90 -1.08
N VAL A 170 5.60 -12.07 -1.71
CA VAL A 170 4.44 -11.48 -1.04
C VAL A 170 3.34 -12.51 -0.90
N ILE A 171 2.91 -12.75 0.34
CA ILE A 171 1.76 -13.57 0.71
C ILE A 171 0.61 -12.63 1.10
N ALA A 172 -0.54 -12.84 0.49
CA ALA A 172 -1.77 -12.19 0.88
C ALA A 172 -2.45 -12.95 2.03
N VAL A 173 -2.96 -12.22 3.02
CA VAL A 173 -3.68 -12.80 4.16
C VAL A 173 -5.02 -12.08 4.33
N ASP A 174 -6.11 -12.82 4.17
CA ASP A 174 -7.46 -12.28 4.34
C ASP A 174 -7.91 -12.42 5.79
N VAL A 175 -8.29 -11.29 6.41
CA VAL A 175 -8.68 -11.20 7.81
C VAL A 175 -10.01 -10.45 7.95
N ARG A 176 -10.72 -10.67 9.06
CA ARG A 176 -11.90 -9.86 9.44
C ARG A 176 -11.50 -8.78 10.45
N PRO A 177 -11.57 -7.48 10.11
CA PRO A 177 -11.26 -6.41 11.05
C PRO A 177 -12.10 -6.41 12.33
N LEU A 178 -13.34 -6.91 12.26
CA LEU A 178 -14.24 -7.03 13.42
C LEU A 178 -14.13 -8.39 14.15
N GLY A 179 -13.17 -9.23 13.77
CA GLY A 179 -12.95 -10.56 14.35
C GLY A 179 -11.92 -10.59 15.49
N ALA A 180 -11.31 -11.77 15.71
CA ALA A 180 -10.28 -11.98 16.73
C ALA A 180 -8.90 -11.39 16.35
N VAL A 181 -8.84 -10.09 16.04
CA VAL A 181 -7.66 -9.41 15.47
C VAL A 181 -6.39 -9.67 16.27
N THR A 182 -6.45 -9.62 17.60
CA THR A 182 -5.27 -9.87 18.45
C THR A 182 -4.71 -11.28 18.27
N ALA A 183 -5.58 -12.30 18.16
CA ALA A 183 -5.14 -13.68 17.96
C ALA A 183 -4.54 -13.88 16.57
N VAL A 184 -5.16 -13.30 15.54
CA VAL A 184 -4.67 -13.32 14.16
C VAL A 184 -3.29 -12.66 14.06
N VAL A 185 -3.13 -11.43 14.59
CA VAL A 185 -1.85 -10.71 14.56
C VAL A 185 -0.75 -11.48 15.30
N ALA A 186 -1.07 -12.11 16.43
CA ALA A 186 -0.09 -12.88 17.20
C ALA A 186 0.34 -14.17 16.50
N ALA A 187 -0.55 -14.82 15.76
CA ALA A 187 -0.26 -16.07 15.05
C ALA A 187 0.30 -15.86 13.64
N LEU A 188 0.12 -14.66 13.07
CA LEU A 188 0.47 -14.34 11.68
C LEU A 188 1.89 -14.78 11.28
N PRO A 189 2.96 -14.53 12.08
CA PRO A 189 4.31 -14.95 11.71
C PRO A 189 4.44 -16.46 11.46
N SER A 190 3.71 -17.28 12.23
CA SER A 190 3.71 -18.73 12.05
C SER A 190 2.81 -19.18 10.90
N LEU A 191 1.66 -18.52 10.71
CA LEU A 191 0.69 -18.95 9.70
C LEU A 191 1.16 -18.72 8.26
N ILE A 192 1.92 -17.66 8.02
CA ILE A 192 2.38 -17.32 6.66
C ILE A 192 3.42 -18.31 6.12
N THR A 193 4.06 -19.11 6.98
CA THR A 193 5.01 -20.15 6.57
C THR A 193 4.34 -21.51 6.32
N GLU A 194 3.06 -21.66 6.69
CA GLU A 194 2.29 -22.89 6.49
C GLU A 194 1.82 -23.03 5.03
N GLN A 195 2.67 -23.62 4.18
CA GLN A 195 2.40 -23.82 2.75
C GLN A 195 1.08 -24.56 2.46
N GLU A 196 0.59 -25.40 3.37
CA GLU A 196 -0.68 -26.14 3.22
C GLU A 196 -1.91 -25.21 3.21
N ARG A 197 -1.80 -24.02 3.80
CA ARG A 197 -2.87 -23.00 3.81
C ARG A 197 -2.83 -22.09 2.60
N ALA A 198 -1.66 -21.96 1.97
CA ALA A 198 -1.40 -21.05 0.87
C ALA A 198 -2.05 -21.56 -0.43
N LYS A 199 -2.86 -20.71 -1.05
CA LYS A 199 -3.49 -21.00 -2.36
C LYS A 199 -3.07 -19.96 -3.37
N VAL A 200 -2.70 -20.40 -4.57
CA VAL A 200 -2.43 -19.47 -5.68
C VAL A 200 -3.74 -18.79 -6.09
N ASP A 201 -3.75 -17.46 -6.11
CA ASP A 201 -4.87 -16.65 -6.58
C ASP A 201 -4.48 -15.98 -7.89
N ALA A 202 -4.96 -16.53 -9.01
CA ALA A 202 -4.65 -15.98 -10.33
C ALA A 202 -5.29 -14.59 -10.58
N ALA A 203 -6.22 -14.15 -9.73
CA ALA A 203 -6.88 -12.85 -9.85
C ALA A 203 -6.11 -11.73 -9.14
N ASP A 204 -5.20 -12.05 -8.22
CA ASP A 204 -4.39 -11.09 -7.47
C ASP A 204 -2.94 -11.11 -7.98
N PRO A 205 -2.54 -10.14 -8.81
CA PRO A 205 -1.19 -10.11 -9.35
C PRO A 205 -0.15 -9.65 -8.32
N HIS A 206 -0.55 -9.20 -7.13
CA HIS A 206 0.34 -8.57 -6.14
C HIS A 206 0.90 -9.56 -5.11
N CYS A 207 0.49 -10.82 -5.16
CA CYS A 207 0.94 -11.88 -4.26
C CYS A 207 1.21 -13.20 -4.99
N SER A 208 2.06 -14.05 -4.42
CA SER A 208 2.31 -15.41 -4.89
C SER A 208 1.25 -16.41 -4.41
N ALA A 209 0.67 -16.16 -3.24
CA ALA A 209 -0.38 -16.96 -2.64
C ALA A 209 -1.26 -16.16 -1.67
N VAL A 210 -2.45 -16.68 -1.40
CA VAL A 210 -3.43 -16.16 -0.45
C VAL A 210 -3.67 -17.19 0.66
N ILE A 211 -3.72 -16.72 1.89
CA ILE A 211 -4.16 -17.45 3.08
C ILE A 211 -5.45 -16.82 3.58
N ASP A 212 -6.52 -17.60 3.69
CA ASP A 212 -7.81 -17.14 4.22
C ASP A 212 -7.89 -17.43 5.72
N LEU A 213 -7.86 -16.36 6.54
CA LEU A 213 -8.03 -16.40 7.99
C LEU A 213 -9.35 -15.75 8.42
N THR A 214 -10.34 -15.65 7.53
CA THR A 214 -11.62 -15.00 7.87
C THR A 214 -12.48 -15.82 8.84
N ASP A 215 -12.20 -17.12 8.99
CA ASP A 215 -12.87 -18.05 9.91
C ASP A 215 -12.15 -18.25 11.25
N TRP A 216 -11.08 -17.48 11.52
CA TRP A 216 -10.33 -17.50 12.79
C TRP A 216 -11.02 -16.76 13.95
#